data_AF-A0A1J9QAW0-F1
#
_entry.id   AF-A0A1J9QAW0-F1
#
_cell.length_a   1.000
_cell.length_b   1.000
_cell.length_c   1.000
_cell.angle_alpha   90.00
_cell.angle_beta   90.00
_cell.angle_gamma   90.00
#
_symmetry.space_group_name_H-M   'P 1'
#
loop_
_entity.id
_entity.type
_entity.pdbx_description
1 polymer ?
#
loop_
_entity_poly.entity_id
_entity_poly.type
_entity_poly.pdbx_seq_one_letter_code
_entity_poly.pdbx_strand_id
1 'polypeptide(L)'
;MSNYPPPGTPFKAVGFSEYCAFNGKEFRRKRGAQQWIESEALDSNLTSLDHALHLSLIQHKQAEGEPNHWSLFVARENEAGPVYQVTGDAECMSYQPSPVPTNIPSSESFLNAYDLAVVTDAQALIVKEVAENEPPPKAENRQAVVENCQGWTVRVIAKLVAKGIVGSAKLEMARSMVEPI
;
A
#
# COMPACT_ATOMS: atom_id res chain seq x y z
N MET A 1 13.60 13.46 19.11
CA MET A 1 12.40 12.60 19.07
C MET A 1 12.81 11.22 19.54
N SER A 2 12.13 10.69 20.54
CA SER A 2 12.50 9.45 21.20
C SER A 2 12.13 8.27 20.30
N ASN A 3 13.09 7.47 19.85
CA ASN A 3 12.85 6.22 19.11
C ASN A 3 12.31 5.15 20.10
N TYR A 4 11.06 5.31 20.53
CA TYR A 4 10.34 4.29 21.29
C TYR A 4 9.45 3.49 20.35
N PRO A 5 9.42 2.15 20.51
CA PRO A 5 10.30 1.31 21.31
C PRO A 5 11.75 1.29 20.77
N PRO A 6 12.76 0.89 21.58
CA PRO A 6 14.13 0.74 21.12
C PRO A 6 14.24 -0.24 19.92
N PRO A 7 15.20 -0.02 19.00
CA PRO A 7 15.47 -0.96 17.91
C PRO A 7 15.73 -2.38 18.45
N GLY A 8 15.14 -3.39 17.80
CA GLY A 8 15.25 -4.79 18.22
C GLY A 8 14.20 -5.25 19.24
N THR A 9 13.28 -4.38 19.66
CA THR A 9 12.12 -4.80 20.46
C THR A 9 11.26 -5.80 19.66
N PRO A 10 11.00 -7.01 20.18
CA PRO A 10 10.14 -7.98 19.51
C PRO A 10 8.74 -7.41 19.29
N PHE A 11 8.16 -7.71 18.14
CA PHE A 11 6.79 -7.32 17.81
C PHE A 11 5.99 -8.52 17.31
N LYS A 12 4.67 -8.45 17.52
CA LYS A 12 3.69 -9.34 16.91
C LYS A 12 3.04 -8.61 15.74
N ALA A 13 2.91 -9.28 14.60
CA ALA A 13 2.24 -8.73 13.44
C ALA A 13 0.80 -9.26 13.38
N VAL A 14 -0.20 -8.38 13.42
CA VAL A 14 -1.63 -8.71 13.33
C VAL A 14 -2.26 -7.81 12.27
N GLY A 15 -2.75 -8.40 11.19
CA GLY A 15 -3.34 -7.64 10.07
C GLY A 15 -2.36 -6.68 9.43
N PHE A 16 -2.79 -5.43 9.25
CA PHE A 16 -1.96 -4.33 8.75
C PHE A 16 -1.04 -3.74 9.80
N SER A 17 -0.99 -4.30 11.00
CA SER A 17 -0.40 -3.65 12.15
C SER A 17 0.65 -4.53 12.81
N GLU A 18 1.65 -3.89 13.38
CA GLU A 18 2.65 -4.49 14.25
C GLU A 18 2.49 -3.88 15.62
N TYR A 19 2.58 -4.74 16.63
CA TYR A 19 2.38 -4.39 18.02
C TYR A 19 3.61 -4.83 18.80
N CYS A 20 4.10 -3.98 19.67
CA CYS A 20 5.13 -4.36 20.63
C CYS A 20 4.76 -3.85 22.01
N ALA A 21 5.30 -4.51 23.03
CA ALA A 21 5.20 -4.06 24.40
C ALA A 21 6.60 -3.67 24.88
N PHE A 22 6.73 -2.47 25.43
CA PHE A 22 7.98 -1.99 26.01
C PHE A 22 7.70 -1.15 27.26
N ASN A 23 8.37 -1.46 28.38
CA ASN A 23 8.18 -0.78 29.66
C ASN A 23 6.72 -0.67 30.13
N GLY A 24 5.93 -1.74 29.94
CA GLY A 24 4.52 -1.76 30.36
C GLY A 24 3.58 -0.92 29.48
N LYS A 25 4.09 -0.33 28.40
CA LYS A 25 3.30 0.37 27.38
C LYS A 25 3.20 -0.48 26.12
N GLU A 26 2.03 -0.47 25.50
CA GLU A 26 1.84 -1.06 24.18
C GLU A 26 2.04 0.02 23.11
N PHE A 27 2.76 -0.36 22.05
CA PHE A 27 2.92 0.46 20.88
C PHE A 27 2.40 -0.30 19.66
N ARG A 28 1.74 0.43 18.77
CA ARG A 28 1.29 -0.05 17.46
C ARG A 28 1.96 0.75 16.37
N ARG A 29 2.23 0.11 15.25
CA ARG A 29 2.49 0.75 13.97
C ARG A 29 1.78 -0.02 12.87
N LYS A 30 1.62 0.57 11.69
CA LYS A 30 1.27 -0.22 10.51
C LYS A 30 2.50 -1.02 10.06
N ARG A 31 2.30 -2.22 9.51
CA ARG A 31 3.37 -3.07 8.99
C ARG A 31 4.21 -2.27 7.99
N GLY A 32 5.52 -2.23 8.23
CA GLY A 32 6.50 -1.47 7.44
C GLY A 32 6.54 0.04 7.68
N ALA A 33 5.68 0.61 8.54
CA ALA A 33 5.88 1.97 9.03
C ALA A 33 7.11 2.04 9.95
N GLN A 34 7.82 3.17 9.94
CA GLN A 34 8.98 3.34 10.81
C GLN A 34 8.60 3.82 12.21
N GLN A 35 7.53 4.61 12.30
CA GLN A 35 7.11 5.24 13.55
C GLN A 35 6.12 4.37 14.32
N TRP A 36 6.40 4.20 15.61
CA TRP A 36 5.51 3.57 16.57
C TRP A 36 4.67 4.61 17.31
N ILE A 37 3.44 4.24 17.64
CA ILE A 37 2.45 5.08 18.34
C ILE A 37 1.97 4.32 19.57
N GLU A 38 1.87 4.98 20.71
CA GLU A 38 1.38 4.37 21.96
C GLU A 38 -0.13 4.06 21.87
N SER A 39 -0.53 2.82 22.18
CA SER A 39 -1.88 2.31 21.95
C SER A 39 -2.95 2.99 22.80
N GLU A 40 -2.64 3.38 24.05
CA GLU A 40 -3.59 4.04 24.98
C GLU A 40 -4.13 5.37 24.44
N ALA A 41 -3.45 5.99 23.45
CA ALA A 41 -3.91 7.22 22.81
C ALA A 41 -5.01 7.00 21.74
N LEU A 42 -5.33 5.75 21.38
CA LEU A 42 -6.16 5.42 20.21
C LEU A 42 -7.55 4.78 20.53
N ASP A 43 -7.81 4.37 21.78
CA ASP A 43 -8.87 3.41 22.15
C ASP A 43 -10.34 3.78 21.82
N SER A 44 -10.67 5.04 21.58
CA SER A 44 -12.05 5.45 21.26
C SER A 44 -12.38 5.56 19.76
N ASN A 45 -11.37 5.69 18.88
CA ASN A 45 -11.58 5.77 17.41
C ASN A 45 -11.36 4.42 16.70
N LEU A 46 -10.73 3.47 17.39
CA LEU A 46 -10.21 2.20 16.84
C LEU A 46 -11.29 1.21 16.39
N THR A 47 -12.36 1.05 17.17
CA THR A 47 -13.44 0.11 16.83
C THR A 47 -14.15 0.45 15.52
N SER A 48 -14.16 1.72 15.10
CA SER A 48 -14.73 2.10 13.79
C SER A 48 -13.74 1.94 12.63
N LEU A 49 -12.43 2.11 12.88
CA LEU A 49 -11.38 2.02 11.87
C LEU A 49 -11.03 0.58 11.48
N ASP A 50 -11.09 -0.34 12.44
CA ASP A 50 -10.86 -1.77 12.18
C ASP A 50 -11.95 -2.35 11.26
N HIS A 51 -13.17 -1.79 11.33
CA HIS A 51 -14.26 -2.13 10.41
C HIS A 51 -14.30 -1.27 9.16
N ALA A 52 -13.46 -0.24 9.02
CA ALA A 52 -13.50 0.62 7.84
C ALA A 52 -12.85 -0.08 6.64
N LEU A 53 -13.32 0.25 5.42
CA LEU A 53 -12.70 -0.22 4.20
C LEU A 53 -11.55 0.73 3.86
N HIS A 54 -10.34 0.19 3.67
CA HIS A 54 -9.13 0.97 3.41
C HIS A 54 -8.65 0.75 1.99
N LEU A 55 -8.20 1.82 1.35
CA LEU A 55 -7.35 1.77 0.17
C LEU A 55 -5.90 1.93 0.62
N SER A 56 -5.05 0.97 0.28
CA SER A 56 -3.63 0.96 0.64
C SER A 56 -2.74 0.74 -0.60
N LEU A 57 -1.57 1.38 -0.59
CA LEU A 57 -0.45 1.06 -1.48
C LEU A 57 0.35 -0.07 -0.85
N ILE A 58 0.51 -1.19 -1.56
CA ILE A 58 1.28 -2.35 -1.12
C ILE A 58 2.57 -2.43 -1.91
N GLN A 59 3.67 -2.70 -1.21
CA GLN A 59 4.98 -2.95 -1.78
C GLN A 59 5.41 -4.41 -1.55
N HIS A 60 5.89 -5.05 -2.61
CA HIS A 60 6.52 -6.37 -2.55
C HIS A 60 7.94 -6.32 -3.09
N LYS A 61 8.81 -7.11 -2.46
CA LYS A 61 10.16 -7.34 -2.92
C LYS A 61 10.14 -8.08 -4.27
N GLN A 62 10.89 -7.57 -5.24
CA GLN A 62 11.19 -8.28 -6.49
C GLN A 62 12.58 -8.94 -6.41
N ALA A 63 13.11 -9.39 -7.56
CA ALA A 63 14.47 -9.93 -7.61
C ALA A 63 15.50 -8.90 -7.13
N GLU A 64 16.68 -9.36 -6.72
CA GLU A 64 17.75 -8.47 -6.26
C GLU A 64 18.15 -7.50 -7.38
N GLY A 65 18.20 -6.20 -7.04
CA GLY A 65 18.52 -5.13 -7.99
C GLY A 65 17.31 -4.60 -8.78
N GLU A 66 16.14 -5.22 -8.67
CA GLU A 66 14.90 -4.72 -9.28
C GLU A 66 14.15 -3.77 -8.32
N PRO A 67 13.47 -2.73 -8.85
CA PRO A 67 12.54 -1.93 -8.07
C PRO A 67 11.47 -2.80 -7.40
N ASN A 68 10.91 -2.33 -6.28
CA ASN A 68 9.82 -3.05 -5.62
C ASN A 68 8.55 -3.04 -6.48
N HIS A 69 7.79 -4.13 -6.42
CA HIS A 69 6.51 -4.22 -7.08
C HIS A 69 5.46 -3.45 -6.30
N TRP A 70 4.69 -2.61 -6.97
CA TRP A 70 3.62 -1.82 -6.36
C TRP A 70 2.25 -2.30 -6.81
N SER A 71 1.31 -2.35 -5.87
CA SER A 71 -0.09 -2.64 -6.13
C SER A 71 -1.00 -1.81 -5.23
N LEU A 72 -2.24 -1.61 -5.65
CA LEU A 72 -3.29 -1.05 -4.81
C LEU A 72 -4.14 -2.18 -4.25
N PHE A 73 -4.49 -2.05 -2.97
CA PHE A 73 -5.27 -3.04 -2.26
C PHE A 73 -6.44 -2.38 -1.55
N VAL A 74 -7.63 -2.98 -1.65
CA VAL A 74 -8.82 -2.49 -0.96
C VAL A 74 -9.38 -3.59 -0.07
N ALA A 75 -9.30 -3.43 1.25
CA ALA A 75 -9.97 -4.34 2.19
C ALA A 75 -10.17 -3.70 3.56
N ARG A 76 -10.94 -4.39 4.40
CA ARG A 76 -11.00 -4.10 5.83
C ARG A 76 -9.78 -4.69 6.53
N GLU A 77 -9.51 -4.25 7.75
CA GLU A 77 -8.36 -4.77 8.49
C GLU A 77 -8.54 -6.28 8.74
N ASN A 78 -7.52 -7.07 8.38
CA ASN A 78 -7.51 -8.55 8.42
C ASN A 78 -8.36 -9.28 7.38
N GLU A 79 -8.96 -8.59 6.41
CA GLU A 79 -9.75 -9.24 5.36
C GLU A 79 -9.00 -9.36 4.03
N ALA A 80 -9.34 -10.39 3.26
CA ALA A 80 -8.90 -10.51 1.88
C ALA A 80 -9.67 -9.51 1.00
N GLY A 81 -9.01 -8.94 0.01
CA GLY A 81 -9.61 -7.93 -0.86
C GLY A 81 -9.07 -7.95 -2.28
N PRO A 82 -9.67 -7.19 -3.20
CA PRO A 82 -9.12 -7.01 -4.54
C PRO A 82 -7.76 -6.31 -4.49
N VAL A 83 -6.86 -6.80 -5.34
CA VAL A 83 -5.56 -6.20 -5.65
C VAL A 83 -5.60 -5.70 -7.08
N TYR A 84 -5.22 -4.45 -7.30
CA TYR A 84 -5.08 -3.83 -8.62
C TYR A 84 -3.60 -3.57 -8.90
N GLN A 85 -3.10 -4.11 -10.00
CA GLN A 85 -1.69 -4.08 -10.33
C GLN A 85 -1.45 -4.26 -11.83
N VAL A 86 -0.27 -3.85 -12.27
CA VAL A 86 0.29 -4.22 -13.58
C VAL A 86 1.52 -5.08 -13.37
N THR A 87 1.68 -6.12 -14.17
CA THR A 87 2.81 -7.05 -14.10
C THR A 87 3.40 -7.29 -15.48
N GLY A 88 4.59 -7.89 -15.52
CA GLY A 88 5.37 -8.10 -16.74
C GLY A 88 6.63 -7.23 -16.74
N ASP A 89 7.37 -7.29 -17.83
CA ASP A 89 8.57 -6.48 -18.02
C ASP A 89 8.20 -5.01 -18.26
N ALA A 90 9.09 -4.09 -17.88
CA ALA A 90 8.85 -2.66 -18.05
C ALA A 90 8.67 -2.22 -19.52
N GLU A 91 9.11 -3.04 -20.48
CA GLU A 91 8.85 -2.86 -21.91
C GLU A 91 7.38 -3.13 -22.28
N CYS A 92 6.73 -4.09 -21.62
CA CYS A 92 5.38 -4.52 -21.97
C CYS A 92 4.65 -5.05 -20.73
N MET A 93 4.21 -4.13 -19.88
CA MET A 93 3.37 -4.48 -18.73
C MET A 93 1.92 -4.69 -19.15
N SER A 94 1.20 -5.47 -18.33
CA SER A 94 -0.21 -5.77 -18.52
C SER A 94 -0.96 -5.60 -17.20
N TYR A 95 -2.18 -5.09 -17.26
CA TYR A 95 -3.05 -5.01 -16.09
C TYR A 95 -3.50 -6.42 -15.69
N GLN A 96 -3.14 -6.83 -14.48
CA GLN A 96 -3.37 -8.17 -13.94
C GLN A 96 -3.87 -8.10 -12.48
N PRO A 97 -5.13 -7.70 -12.26
CA PRO A 97 -5.70 -7.67 -10.92
C PRO A 97 -5.78 -9.08 -10.33
N SER A 98 -5.89 -9.18 -9.01
CA SER A 98 -6.14 -10.48 -8.37
C SER A 98 -7.46 -11.07 -8.87
N PRO A 99 -7.49 -12.34 -9.33
CA PRO A 99 -8.73 -12.96 -9.85
C PRO A 99 -9.76 -13.21 -8.75
N VAL A 100 -9.31 -13.30 -7.50
CA VAL A 100 -10.13 -13.49 -6.30
C VAL A 100 -9.61 -12.58 -5.19
N PRO A 101 -10.45 -12.23 -4.19
CA PRO A 101 -9.99 -11.53 -3.00
C PRO A 101 -8.80 -12.24 -2.36
N THR A 102 -7.72 -11.51 -2.12
CA THR A 102 -6.43 -12.06 -1.68
C THR A 102 -5.97 -11.37 -0.41
N ASN A 103 -5.40 -12.11 0.54
CA ASN A 103 -4.74 -11.54 1.72
C ASN A 103 -3.30 -11.15 1.38
N ILE A 104 -3.14 -10.12 0.54
CA ILE A 104 -1.83 -9.77 -0.03
C ILE A 104 -0.73 -9.41 1.02
N PRO A 105 -1.04 -8.87 2.22
CA PRO A 105 -0.04 -8.66 3.28
C PRO A 105 0.52 -9.95 3.91
N SER A 106 -0.05 -11.12 3.61
CA SER A 106 0.45 -12.41 4.08
C SER A 106 1.48 -13.05 3.14
N SER A 107 1.77 -12.42 2.00
CA SER A 107 2.82 -12.88 1.07
C SER A 107 4.21 -12.84 1.69
N GLU A 108 5.08 -13.82 1.38
CA GLU A 108 6.48 -13.83 1.80
C GLU A 108 7.28 -12.64 1.23
N SER A 109 6.90 -12.14 0.06
CA SER A 109 7.55 -10.99 -0.57
C SER A 109 7.04 -9.65 -0.03
N PHE A 110 6.08 -9.63 0.90
CA PHE A 110 5.50 -8.39 1.41
C PHE A 110 6.54 -7.56 2.15
N LEU A 111 6.63 -6.28 1.81
CA LEU A 111 7.52 -5.33 2.47
C LEU A 111 6.74 -4.33 3.31
N ASN A 112 5.77 -3.64 2.70
CA ASN A 112 5.11 -2.51 3.33
C ASN A 112 3.68 -2.30 2.85
N ALA A 113 2.85 -1.69 3.70
CA ALA A 113 1.52 -1.23 3.38
C ALA A 113 1.33 0.22 3.85
N TYR A 114 1.04 1.11 2.91
CA TYR A 114 0.77 2.52 3.21
C TYR A 114 -0.72 2.82 3.02
N ASP A 115 -1.40 3.20 4.11
CA ASP A 115 -2.80 3.61 4.03
C ASP A 115 -2.92 4.92 3.24
N LEU A 116 -3.71 4.89 2.16
CA LEU A 116 -3.95 6.04 1.30
C LEU A 116 -5.24 6.76 1.71
N ALA A 117 -6.32 6.01 1.96
CA ALA A 117 -7.61 6.57 2.37
C ALA A 117 -8.51 5.51 3.02
N VAL A 118 -9.39 5.98 3.91
CA VAL A 118 -10.62 5.24 4.25
C VAL A 118 -11.63 5.51 3.14
N VAL A 119 -12.21 4.45 2.58
CA VAL A 119 -13.12 4.52 1.44
C VAL A 119 -14.48 3.91 1.79
N THR A 120 -15.52 4.43 1.14
CA THR A 120 -16.85 3.77 1.10
C THR A 120 -16.86 2.68 0.03
N ASP A 121 -17.86 1.79 0.07
CA ASP A 121 -18.04 0.78 -1.00
C ASP A 121 -18.21 1.43 -2.39
N ALA A 122 -18.91 2.57 -2.46
CA ALA A 122 -19.06 3.32 -3.71
C ALA A 122 -17.72 3.89 -4.21
N GLN A 123 -16.87 4.40 -3.31
CA GLN A 123 -15.52 4.86 -3.67
C GLN A 123 -14.62 3.68 -4.07
N ALA A 124 -14.76 2.51 -3.47
CA ALA A 124 -14.02 1.32 -3.87
C ALA A 124 -14.35 0.88 -5.31
N LEU A 125 -15.60 1.04 -5.76
CA LEU A 125 -15.96 0.82 -7.17
C LEU A 125 -15.27 1.82 -8.10
N ILE A 126 -15.13 3.09 -7.67
CA ILE A 126 -14.39 4.10 -8.43
C ILE A 126 -12.89 3.77 -8.46
N VAL A 127 -12.31 3.26 -7.37
CA VAL A 127 -10.92 2.79 -7.35
C VAL A 127 -10.70 1.70 -8.40
N LYS A 128 -11.60 0.71 -8.43
CA LYS A 128 -11.58 -0.35 -9.44
C LYS A 128 -11.64 0.22 -10.86
N GLU A 129 -12.62 1.08 -11.14
CA GLU A 129 -12.81 1.69 -12.45
C GLU A 129 -11.57 2.49 -12.91
N VAL A 130 -10.98 3.28 -12.02
CA VAL A 130 -9.78 4.05 -12.35
C VAL A 130 -8.59 3.13 -12.66
N ALA A 131 -8.39 2.09 -11.86
CA ALA A 131 -7.32 1.12 -12.09
C ALA A 131 -7.51 0.37 -13.43
N GLU A 132 -8.71 -0.12 -13.71
CA GLU A 132 -9.04 -0.84 -14.95
C GLU A 132 -8.84 0.01 -16.22
N ASN A 133 -9.09 1.32 -16.12
CA ASN A 133 -8.98 2.25 -17.25
C ASN A 133 -7.60 2.93 -17.35
N GLU A 134 -6.67 2.68 -16.44
CA GLU A 134 -5.32 3.23 -16.53
C GLU A 134 -4.45 2.35 -17.44
N PRO A 135 -3.96 2.86 -18.59
CA PRO A 135 -3.15 2.08 -19.50
C PRO A 135 -1.85 1.62 -18.83
N PRO A 136 -1.53 0.31 -18.87
CA PRO A 136 -0.25 -0.21 -18.39
C PRO A 136 0.94 0.44 -19.10
N PRO A 137 2.10 0.58 -18.42
CA PRO A 137 3.33 1.03 -19.05
C PRO A 137 3.72 0.16 -20.23
N LYS A 138 4.15 0.80 -21.31
CA LYS A 138 4.68 0.15 -22.51
C LYS A 138 5.78 1.00 -23.10
N ALA A 139 6.82 0.34 -23.60
CA ALA A 139 7.91 0.95 -24.34
C ALA A 139 8.19 0.12 -25.60
N GLU A 140 8.66 0.77 -26.67
CA GLU A 140 9.00 0.08 -27.92
C GLU A 140 10.25 -0.81 -27.77
N ASN A 141 11.10 -0.51 -26.80
CA ASN A 141 12.31 -1.25 -26.46
C ASN A 141 12.82 -0.83 -25.07
N ARG A 142 13.82 -1.55 -24.54
CA ARG A 142 14.41 -1.31 -23.21
C ARG A 142 14.92 0.12 -22.99
N GLN A 143 15.50 0.75 -24.01
CA GLN A 143 16.08 2.10 -23.89
C GLN A 143 14.99 3.18 -23.79
N ALA A 144 13.78 2.88 -24.26
CA ALA A 144 12.63 3.78 -24.21
C ALA A 144 11.79 3.61 -22.93
N VAL A 145 12.20 2.74 -22.01
CA VAL A 145 11.49 2.54 -20.74
C VAL A 145 11.65 3.80 -19.87
N VAL A 146 10.52 4.44 -19.56
CA VAL A 146 10.44 5.62 -18.69
C VAL A 146 9.55 5.40 -17.46
N GLU A 147 8.85 4.27 -17.41
CA GLU A 147 7.86 3.95 -16.39
C GLU A 147 7.78 2.43 -16.16
N ASN A 148 7.41 2.02 -14.95
CA ASN A 148 7.11 0.65 -14.56
C ASN A 148 5.83 0.59 -13.68
N CYS A 149 5.61 -0.49 -12.93
CA CYS A 149 4.42 -0.67 -12.10
C CYS A 149 4.24 0.42 -11.02
N GLN A 150 5.35 1.01 -10.54
CA GLN A 150 5.30 2.09 -9.56
C GLN A 150 4.72 3.36 -10.19
N GLY A 151 5.17 3.72 -11.39
CA GLY A 151 4.63 4.88 -12.11
C GLY A 151 3.15 4.72 -12.46
N TRP A 152 2.74 3.54 -12.92
CA TRP A 152 1.31 3.24 -13.14
C TRP A 152 0.49 3.48 -11.87
N THR A 153 0.99 2.98 -10.73
CA THR A 153 0.32 3.15 -9.44
C THR A 153 0.22 4.62 -9.05
N VAL A 154 1.27 5.42 -9.28
CA VAL A 154 1.26 6.87 -9.06
C VAL A 154 0.23 7.56 -9.95
N ARG A 155 0.08 7.18 -11.22
CA ARG A 155 -0.96 7.72 -12.13
C ARG A 155 -2.37 7.39 -11.63
N VAL A 156 -2.61 6.16 -11.18
CA VAL A 156 -3.90 5.77 -10.57
C VAL A 156 -4.18 6.61 -9.33
N ILE A 157 -3.22 6.75 -8.42
CA ILE A 157 -3.37 7.58 -7.22
C ILE A 157 -3.67 9.04 -7.60
N ALA A 158 -2.99 9.59 -8.61
CA ALA A 158 -3.24 10.96 -9.07
C ALA A 158 -4.67 11.15 -9.59
N LYS A 159 -5.23 10.19 -10.32
CA LYS A 159 -6.64 10.21 -10.75
C LYS A 159 -7.60 10.10 -9.56
N LEU A 160 -7.27 9.31 -8.54
CA LEU A 160 -8.06 9.21 -7.31
C LEU A 160 -8.02 10.50 -6.46
N VAL A 161 -6.89 11.22 -6.47
CA VAL A 161 -6.79 12.57 -5.90
C VAL A 161 -7.70 13.55 -6.65
N ALA A 162 -7.69 13.52 -7.98
CA ALA A 162 -8.58 14.37 -8.78
C ALA A 162 -10.07 14.10 -8.53
N LYS A 163 -10.42 12.88 -8.09
CA LYS A 163 -11.78 12.49 -7.69
C LYS A 163 -12.09 12.72 -6.20
N GLY A 164 -11.15 13.27 -5.43
CA GLY A 164 -11.33 13.56 -4.00
C GLY A 164 -11.33 12.32 -3.09
N ILE A 165 -10.88 11.17 -3.57
CA ILE A 165 -10.83 9.91 -2.80
C ILE A 165 -9.56 9.82 -1.98
N VAL A 166 -8.43 10.25 -2.56
CA VAL A 166 -7.12 10.25 -1.90
C VAL A 166 -6.66 11.69 -1.66
N GLY A 167 -6.04 11.96 -0.51
CA GLY A 167 -5.46 13.26 -0.23
C GLY A 167 -4.17 13.51 -1.03
N SER A 168 -3.94 14.75 -1.48
CA SER A 168 -2.75 15.11 -2.26
C SER A 168 -1.42 14.77 -1.57
N ALA A 169 -1.35 14.90 -0.24
CA ALA A 169 -0.17 14.51 0.53
C ALA A 169 0.24 13.04 0.34
N LYS A 170 -0.74 12.14 0.10
CA LYS A 170 -0.46 10.72 -0.15
C LYS A 170 0.09 10.48 -1.56
N LEU A 171 -0.31 11.28 -2.53
CA LEU A 171 0.29 11.26 -3.88
C LEU A 171 1.74 11.74 -3.84
N GLU A 172 2.03 12.82 -3.13
CA GLU A 172 3.41 13.31 -2.99
C GLU A 172 4.29 12.31 -2.23
N MET A 173 3.74 11.67 -1.19
CA MET A 173 4.40 10.56 -0.51
C MET A 173 4.72 9.41 -1.49
N ALA A 174 3.74 8.95 -2.29
CA ALA A 174 3.98 7.93 -3.30
C ALA A 174 5.05 8.35 -4.32
N ARG A 175 4.98 9.57 -4.87
CA ARG A 175 6.00 10.09 -5.80
C ARG A 175 7.41 10.09 -5.21
N SER A 176 7.54 10.43 -3.92
CA SER A 176 8.85 10.49 -3.24
C SER A 176 9.48 9.12 -3.01
N MET A 177 8.69 8.04 -3.10
CA MET A 177 9.14 6.66 -2.89
C MET A 177 9.42 5.91 -4.19
N VAL A 178 9.16 6.51 -5.36
CA VAL A 178 9.41 5.87 -6.66
C VAL A 178 10.91 5.61 -6.81
N GLU A 179 11.24 4.36 -7.11
CA GLU A 179 12.60 3.90 -7.33
C GLU A 179 13.03 4.15 -8.79
N PRO A 180 14.32 4.41 -9.03
CA PRO A 180 14.84 4.57 -10.38
C PRO A 180 14.69 3.27 -11.19
N ILE A 181 14.55 3.42 -12.50
CA ILE A 181 14.44 2.33 -13.49
C ILE A 181 15.78 2.15 -14.20
#